data_AF-A0AAJ5EG99-F1
#
_entry.id   AF-A0AAJ5EG99-F1
#
_cell.length_a   1.000
_cell.length_b   1.000
_cell.length_c   1.000
_cell.angle_alpha   90.00
_cell.angle_beta   90.00
_cell.angle_gamma   90.00
#
_symmetry.space_group_name_H-M   'P 1'
#
loop_
_entity.id
_entity.type
_entity.pdbx_description
1 polymer ?
#
loop_
_entity_poly.entity_id
_entity_poly.type
_entity_poly.pdbx_seq_one_letter_code
_entity_poly.pdbx_strand_id
1 'polypeptide(L)'
;MSLAEELNQLKNESFDVWFERWFEKMNLQERLKVSAKQGYSGYMIDVDSRYSNDEYAQRRLRDKRTVKKLESKLPGVNIRVETVRRYKLFGRDVVRNIHEIHFEW
;
A
#
# COMPACT_ATOMS: atom_id res chain seq x y z
N MET A 1 3.04 -25.84 -20.83
CA MET A 1 2.74 -25.42 -19.45
C MET A 1 1.59 -26.25 -18.92
N SER A 2 1.53 -26.42 -17.61
CA SER A 2 0.36 -26.89 -16.86
C SER A 2 -0.57 -25.73 -16.52
N LEU A 3 -1.84 -26.04 -16.22
CA LEU A 3 -2.82 -25.05 -15.73
C LEU A 3 -2.31 -24.28 -14.49
N ALA A 4 -1.53 -24.94 -13.62
CA ALA A 4 -0.96 -24.30 -12.43
C ALA A 4 0.12 -23.25 -12.77
N GLU A 5 0.87 -23.44 -13.86
CA GLU A 5 1.86 -22.46 -14.34
C GLU A 5 1.15 -21.25 -14.97
N GLU A 6 0.18 -21.51 -15.84
CA GLU A 6 -0.64 -20.48 -16.50
C GLU A 6 -1.36 -19.57 -15.48
N LEU A 7 -2.05 -20.16 -14.49
CA LEU A 7 -2.71 -19.41 -13.42
C LEU A 7 -1.73 -18.57 -12.59
N ASN A 8 -0.50 -19.04 -12.39
CA ASN A 8 0.54 -18.27 -11.70
C ASN A 8 1.09 -17.12 -12.56
N GLN A 9 1.26 -17.33 -13.87
CA GLN A 9 1.64 -16.30 -14.82
C GLN A 9 0.59 -15.17 -14.85
N LEU A 10 -0.69 -15.51 -15.10
CA LEU A 10 -1.79 -14.54 -15.12
C LEU A 10 -1.91 -13.76 -13.80
N LYS A 11 -1.71 -14.41 -12.65
CA LYS A 11 -1.72 -13.77 -11.32
C LYS A 11 -0.58 -12.75 -11.14
N ASN A 12 0.55 -12.96 -11.81
CA ASN A 12 1.72 -12.07 -11.78
C ASN A 12 1.52 -10.89 -12.74
N GLU A 13 1.21 -11.15 -14.01
CA GLU A 13 0.93 -10.10 -15.02
C GLU A 13 -0.20 -9.16 -14.55
N SER A 14 -1.28 -9.74 -14.00
CA SER A 14 -2.39 -8.99 -13.41
C SER A 14 -1.99 -8.16 -12.17
N PHE A 15 -1.00 -8.61 -11.39
CA PHE A 15 -0.43 -7.81 -10.30
C PHE A 15 0.37 -6.63 -10.85
N ASP A 16 1.23 -6.87 -11.85
CA ASP A 16 2.12 -5.87 -12.40
C ASP A 16 1.34 -4.74 -13.08
N VAL A 17 0.37 -5.08 -13.94
CA VAL A 17 -0.52 -4.11 -14.60
C VAL A 17 -1.35 -3.31 -13.59
N TRP A 18 -1.82 -3.94 -12.51
CA TRP A 18 -2.51 -3.23 -11.44
C TRP A 18 -1.58 -2.25 -10.72
N PHE A 19 -0.37 -2.69 -10.36
CA PHE A 19 0.55 -1.88 -9.57
C PHE A 19 0.95 -0.61 -10.30
N GLU A 20 1.34 -0.70 -11.58
CA GLU A 20 1.77 0.47 -12.36
C GLU A 20 0.63 1.51 -12.45
N ARG A 21 -0.59 1.07 -12.80
CA ARG A 21 -1.78 1.95 -12.85
C ARG A 21 -2.13 2.57 -11.50
N TRP A 22 -2.02 1.80 -10.42
CA TRP A 22 -2.27 2.29 -9.07
C TRP A 22 -1.21 3.32 -8.63
N PHE A 23 0.07 3.04 -8.88
CA PHE A 23 1.18 3.91 -8.52
C PHE A 23 1.11 5.26 -9.25
N GLU A 24 0.86 5.23 -10.56
CA GLU A 24 0.64 6.41 -11.40
C GLU A 24 -0.56 7.23 -10.90
N LYS A 25 -1.74 6.59 -10.72
CA LYS A 25 -2.96 7.24 -10.22
C LYS A 25 -2.78 7.88 -8.85
N MET A 26 -1.99 7.25 -7.97
CA MET A 26 -1.71 7.81 -6.64
C MET A 26 -0.79 9.04 -6.71
N ASN A 27 0.03 9.18 -7.76
CA ASN A 27 1.04 10.23 -7.89
C ASN A 27 1.90 10.37 -6.62
N LEU A 28 2.40 9.23 -6.12
CA LEU A 28 3.06 9.19 -4.79
C LEU A 28 4.26 10.14 -4.72
N GLN A 29 5.10 10.19 -5.76
CA GLN A 29 6.27 11.06 -5.77
C GLN A 29 5.94 12.54 -5.51
N GLU A 30 4.87 13.09 -6.08
CA GLU A 30 4.49 14.47 -5.78
C GLU A 30 3.84 14.61 -4.40
N ARG A 31 3.08 13.62 -3.92
CA ARG A 31 2.55 13.62 -2.55
C ARG A 31 3.65 13.65 -1.49
N LEU A 32 4.71 12.85 -1.67
CA LEU A 32 5.87 12.84 -0.78
C LEU A 32 6.58 14.21 -0.81
N LYS A 33 6.81 14.80 -1.99
CA LYS A 33 7.39 16.14 -2.12
C LYS A 33 6.53 17.22 -1.46
N VAL A 34 5.21 17.18 -1.61
CA VAL A 34 4.28 18.12 -0.96
C VAL A 34 4.33 17.98 0.55
N SER A 35 4.38 16.74 1.07
CA SER A 35 4.52 16.47 2.50
C SER A 35 5.86 16.99 3.05
N ALA A 36 6.97 16.75 2.34
CA ALA A 36 8.28 17.31 2.69
C ALA A 36 8.31 18.85 2.66
N LYS A 37 7.70 19.49 1.65
CA LYS A 37 7.54 20.97 1.57
C LYS A 37 6.72 21.54 2.74
N GLN A 38 5.85 20.75 3.35
CA GLN A 38 5.08 21.11 4.54
C GLN A 38 5.83 20.87 5.87
N GLY A 39 7.08 20.38 5.81
CA GLY A 39 7.91 20.12 6.99
C GLY A 39 7.74 18.75 7.63
N TYR A 40 6.99 17.83 7.00
CA TYR A 40 6.90 16.45 7.47
C TYR A 40 8.16 15.66 7.07
N SER A 41 8.51 14.65 7.88
CA SER A 41 9.56 13.65 7.60
C SER A 41 8.99 12.30 7.11
N GLY A 42 7.69 12.26 6.79
CA GLY A 42 7.04 11.02 6.37
C GLY A 42 5.62 11.18 5.84
N TYR A 43 5.12 10.11 5.24
CA TYR A 43 3.76 9.98 4.70
C TYR A 43 3.22 8.57 5.01
N MET A 44 1.90 8.42 5.14
CA MET A 44 1.27 7.14 5.48
C MET A 44 0.05 6.87 4.59
N ILE A 45 -0.11 5.61 4.18
CA ILE A 45 -1.29 5.08 3.49
C ILE A 45 -1.98 4.08 4.42
N ASP A 46 -3.19 4.41 4.87
CA ASP A 46 -4.11 3.46 5.51
C ASP A 46 -4.69 2.54 4.42
N VAL A 47 -4.17 1.32 4.34
CA VAL A 47 -4.59 0.30 3.37
C VAL A 47 -6.02 -0.16 3.67
N ASP A 48 -6.43 -0.13 4.94
CA ASP A 48 -7.73 -0.63 5.39
C ASP A 48 -8.72 0.50 5.65
N SER A 49 -8.49 1.66 5.01
CA SER A 49 -9.28 2.87 5.16
C SER A 49 -10.76 2.55 4.94
N ARG A 50 -11.59 2.82 5.96
CA ARG A 50 -13.03 2.55 5.93
C ARG A 50 -13.83 3.37 4.90
N TYR A 51 -13.15 4.29 4.23
CA TYR A 51 -13.68 5.12 3.15
C TYR A 51 -13.33 4.57 1.76
N SER A 52 -12.50 3.51 1.70
CA SER A 52 -12.18 2.75 0.49
C SER A 52 -12.98 1.45 0.49
N ASN A 53 -13.95 1.35 -0.42
CA ASN A 53 -14.68 0.09 -0.68
C ASN A 53 -13.95 -0.80 -1.72
N ASP A 54 -12.71 -0.48 -2.10
CA ASP A 54 -11.93 -1.21 -3.11
C ASP A 54 -11.14 -2.36 -2.48
N GLU A 55 -11.84 -3.40 -2.02
CA GLU A 55 -11.25 -4.61 -1.41
C GLU A 55 -10.16 -5.24 -2.32
N TYR A 56 -10.33 -5.15 -3.63
CA TYR A 56 -9.35 -5.63 -4.59
C TYR A 56 -8.02 -4.87 -4.49
N ALA A 57 -8.04 -3.54 -4.44
CA ALA A 57 -6.85 -2.73 -4.19
C ALA A 57 -6.28 -2.98 -2.79
N GLN A 58 -7.11 -3.10 -1.74
CA GLN A 58 -6.64 -3.40 -0.38
C GLN A 58 -5.86 -4.72 -0.35
N ARG A 59 -6.41 -5.80 -0.93
CA ARG A 59 -5.76 -7.11 -1.01
C ARG A 59 -4.42 -7.05 -1.75
N ARG A 60 -4.32 -6.24 -2.81
CA ARG A 60 -3.08 -6.05 -3.58
C ARG A 60 -2.06 -5.20 -2.81
N LEU A 61 -2.49 -4.18 -2.07
CA LEU A 61 -1.63 -3.37 -1.21
C LEU A 61 -1.00 -4.17 -0.07
N ARG A 62 -1.75 -5.12 0.52
CA ARG A 62 -1.24 -6.08 1.51
C ARG A 62 -0.31 -7.16 0.92
N ASP A 63 -0.20 -7.28 -0.41
CA ASP A 63 0.72 -8.24 -1.05
C ASP A 63 2.17 -7.76 -0.89
N LYS A 64 3.05 -8.63 -0.38
CA LYS A 64 4.49 -8.35 -0.20
C LYS A 64 5.21 -7.86 -1.47
N ARG A 65 4.67 -8.14 -2.66
CA ARG A 65 5.19 -7.61 -3.94
C ARG A 65 5.03 -6.10 -4.06
N THR A 66 4.03 -5.50 -3.42
CA THR A 66 3.78 -4.05 -3.44
C THR A 66 4.92 -3.29 -2.79
N VAL A 67 5.38 -3.71 -1.61
CA VAL A 67 6.53 -3.08 -0.92
C VAL A 67 7.77 -3.11 -1.81
N LYS A 68 8.12 -4.29 -2.35
CA LYS A 68 9.28 -4.45 -3.25
C LYS A 68 9.24 -3.56 -4.49
N LYS A 69 8.06 -3.37 -5.07
CA LYS A 69 7.89 -2.45 -6.19
C LYS A 69 7.93 -0.99 -5.77
N LEU A 70 7.38 -0.63 -4.61
CA LEU A 70 7.50 0.73 -4.07
C LEU A 70 8.97 1.09 -3.80
N GLU A 71 9.74 0.20 -3.17
CA GLU A 71 11.19 0.36 -2.94
C GLU A 71 11.93 0.61 -4.28
N SER A 72 11.59 -0.14 -5.32
CA SER A 72 12.17 0.01 -6.67
C SER A 72 11.76 1.32 -7.37
N LYS A 73 10.58 1.88 -7.06
CA LYS A 73 10.05 3.11 -7.68
C LYS A 73 10.39 4.39 -6.89
N LEU A 74 10.78 4.25 -5.64
CA LEU A 74 11.05 5.34 -4.69
C LEU A 74 12.43 5.14 -4.02
N PRO A 75 13.53 5.09 -4.81
CA PRO A 75 14.87 4.89 -4.25
C PRO A 75 15.22 6.01 -3.26
N GLY A 76 15.74 5.62 -2.09
CA GLY A 76 16.10 6.54 -1.00
C GLY A 76 14.96 6.83 -0.01
N VAL A 77 13.73 6.40 -0.28
CA VAL A 77 12.62 6.46 0.70
C VAL A 77 12.62 5.18 1.52
N ASN A 78 12.65 5.28 2.85
CA ASN A 78 12.47 4.13 3.75
C ASN A 78 10.98 3.76 3.78
N ILE A 79 10.65 2.49 3.52
CA ILE A 79 9.27 2.01 3.44
C ILE A 79 9.04 0.93 4.48
N ARG A 80 8.05 1.14 5.35
CA ARG A 80 7.66 0.20 6.41
C ARG A 80 6.20 -0.19 6.26
N VAL A 81 5.89 -1.43 6.59
CA VAL A 81 4.50 -1.91 6.67
C VAL A 81 4.23 -2.33 8.10
N GLU A 82 3.23 -1.71 8.70
CA GLU A 82 2.81 -2.00 10.07
C GLU A 82 1.38 -2.53 10.09
N THR A 83 1.09 -3.40 11.05
CA THR A 83 -0.27 -3.85 11.36
C THR A 83 -0.64 -3.30 12.73
N VAL A 84 -1.12 -2.05 12.75
CA VAL A 84 -1.52 -1.38 13.98
C VAL A 84 -2.86 -1.91 14.45
N ARG A 85 -2.91 -2.34 15.72
CA ARG A 85 -4.18 -2.64 16.40
C ARG A 85 -4.81 -1.34 16.88
N ARG A 86 -5.60 -0.71 16.03
CA ARG A 86 -6.49 0.39 16.45
C ARG A 86 -7.78 -0.24 16.92
N TYR A 87 -8.29 0.21 18.06
CA TYR A 87 -9.48 -0.38 18.62
C TYR A 87 -10.68 0.63 18.39
N LYS A 88 -11.87 0.19 17.90
CA LYS A 88 -13.14 0.92 17.49
C LYS A 88 -14.53 0.55 18.13
N LEU A 89 -15.00 1.02 19.31
CA LEU A 89 -16.39 0.77 19.83
C LEU A 89 -16.91 1.72 20.95
N PHE A 90 -18.11 2.32 20.81
CA PHE A 90 -18.78 3.20 21.83
C PHE A 90 -17.89 4.32 22.42
N GLY A 91 -16.93 4.84 21.65
CA GLY A 91 -15.90 5.79 22.14
C GLY A 91 -14.72 5.12 22.85
N ARG A 92 -14.93 3.92 23.40
CA ARG A 92 -13.87 2.93 23.67
C ARG A 92 -13.43 2.28 22.37
N ASP A 93 -12.69 1.19 22.52
CA ASP A 93 -11.76 0.65 21.56
C ASP A 93 -12.08 -0.88 21.42
N VAL A 94 -12.43 -1.42 20.22
CA VAL A 94 -12.44 -2.87 19.81
C VAL A 94 -11.48 -3.20 18.65
N VAL A 95 -10.70 -4.28 18.79
CA VAL A 95 -9.62 -4.72 17.89
C VAL A 95 -9.94 -4.58 16.39
N ARG A 96 -9.19 -3.71 15.69
CA ARG A 96 -9.04 -3.74 14.24
C ARG A 96 -7.55 -3.72 13.90
N ASN A 97 -7.08 -4.79 13.26
CA ASN A 97 -5.78 -4.78 12.59
C ASN A 97 -5.94 -3.87 11.36
N ILE A 98 -5.29 -2.71 11.38
CA ILE A 98 -5.19 -1.79 10.25
C ILE A 98 -3.80 -1.96 9.65
N HIS A 99 -3.73 -2.24 8.36
CA HIS A 99 -2.46 -2.27 7.63
C HIS A 99 -2.12 -0.85 7.17
N GLU A 100 -0.96 -0.34 7.57
CA GLU A 100 -0.46 0.99 7.19
C GLU A 100 0.87 0.83 6.44
N ILE A 101 1.02 1.55 5.33
CA ILE A 101 2.30 1.67 4.61
C ILE A 101 2.87 3.05 4.91
N HIS A 102 4.00 3.08 5.60
CA HIS A 102 4.73 4.28 5.98
C HIS A 102 5.89 4.53 5.02
N PHE A 103 6.11 5.79 4.70
CA PHE A 103 7.19 6.30 3.86
C PHE A 103 7.93 7.35 4.69
N GLU A 104 9.24 7.19 4.87
CA GLU A 104 10.12 8.07 5.67
C GLU A 104 11.31 8.53 4.82
N TRP A 105 11.80 9.76 5.06
CA TRP A 105 12.94 10.36 4.35
C TRP A 105 13.80 11.23 5.29
#